data_AF-A0A9W7WEC4-F1
#
_entry.id   AF-A0A9W7WEC4-F1
#
_cell.length_a   1.000
_cell.length_b   1.000
_cell.length_c   1.000
_cell.angle_alpha   90.00
_cell.angle_beta   90.00
_cell.angle_gamma   90.00
#
_symmetry.space_group_name_H-M   'P 1'
#
loop_
_entity.id
_entity.type
_entity.pdbx_description
1 polymer ?
#
loop_
_entity_poly.entity_id
_entity_poly.type
_entity_poly.pdbx_seq_one_letter_code
_entity_poly.pdbx_strand_id
1 'polypeptide(L)'
;MEGDEDVDSLGEKLYDVIYPKYTDMTPKLTGMLLELPASVVNQMLQDEDLLNKAIERALGALTSSDNSEGVSQTDDAVSVSSDSLGEQLYDLIDLFNTGHTQKITGMLLEQKNEALIQLLLNHTLLEEQVKTALKTLNEQGDVATDVSDSSDTEDVENIGETLFSFVQQLDSAHCADITGMLLEMDSASLQQILSNRAMLEVAVQKAKSALTHTHTSTRSYTPC
;
A
#
# COMPACT_ATOMS: atom_id res chain seq x y z
N MET A 1 38.13 -10.99 42.38
CA MET A 1 38.67 -10.53 41.08
C MET A 1 37.91 -11.37 40.08
N GLU A 2 36.70 -10.93 39.76
CA GLU A 2 35.69 -11.62 38.96
C GLU A 2 35.00 -10.47 38.24
N GLY A 3 35.14 -10.35 36.92
CA GLY A 3 34.53 -9.23 36.20
C GLY A 3 34.99 -9.08 34.77
N ASP A 4 36.18 -9.56 34.42
CA ASP A 4 36.72 -9.42 33.06
C ASP A 4 36.45 -10.67 32.19
N GLU A 5 36.33 -11.86 32.78
CA GLU A 5 36.15 -13.13 32.04
C GLU A 5 34.74 -13.31 31.45
N ASP A 6 33.75 -12.59 31.98
CA ASP A 6 32.36 -12.68 31.53
C ASP A 6 32.11 -11.93 30.22
N VAL A 7 32.85 -10.85 29.96
CA VAL A 7 32.55 -9.93 28.84
C VAL A 7 32.83 -10.57 27.48
N ASP A 8 33.98 -11.25 27.34
CA ASP A 8 34.32 -11.99 26.11
C ASP A 8 33.30 -13.11 25.83
N SER A 9 32.95 -13.89 26.86
CA SER A 9 31.96 -14.98 26.75
C SER A 9 30.55 -14.48 26.47
N LEU A 10 30.17 -13.31 26.99
CA LEU A 10 28.91 -12.64 26.66
C LEU A 10 28.92 -12.10 25.23
N GLY A 11 30.06 -11.59 24.77
CA GLY A 11 30.24 -11.10 23.40
C GLY A 11 30.03 -12.19 22.36
N GLU A 12 30.63 -13.36 22.54
CA GLU A 12 30.44 -14.52 21.65
C GLU A 12 28.97 -14.95 21.58
N LYS A 13 28.31 -15.11 22.74
CA LYS A 13 26.90 -15.49 22.81
C LYS A 13 25.99 -14.46 22.13
N LEU A 14 26.29 -13.18 22.33
CA LEU A 14 25.53 -12.09 21.74
C LEU A 14 25.73 -12.06 20.22
N TYR A 15 26.96 -12.30 19.76
CA TYR A 15 27.28 -12.41 18.34
C TYR A 15 26.51 -13.54 17.68
N ASP A 16 26.49 -14.73 18.26
CA ASP A 16 25.78 -15.90 17.71
C ASP A 16 24.27 -15.67 17.57
N VAL A 17 23.67 -14.88 18.45
CA VAL A 17 22.23 -14.55 18.41
C VAL A 17 21.93 -13.45 17.39
N ILE A 18 22.81 -12.46 17.25
CA ILE A 18 22.61 -11.31 16.36
C ILE A 18 23.00 -11.63 14.91
N TYR A 19 24.07 -12.42 14.70
CA TYR A 19 24.60 -12.80 13.39
C TYR A 19 23.56 -13.29 12.38
N PRO A 20 22.66 -14.25 12.71
CA PRO A 20 21.66 -14.71 11.76
C PRO A 20 20.58 -13.67 11.41
N LYS A 21 20.41 -12.63 12.24
CA LYS A 21 19.42 -11.56 12.02
C LYS A 21 20.04 -10.31 11.36
N TYR A 22 21.30 -9.98 11.65
CA TYR A 22 21.94 -8.71 11.25
C TYR A 22 23.38 -8.89 10.78
N THR A 23 23.64 -9.80 9.84
CA THR A 23 24.98 -10.26 9.42
C THR A 23 26.02 -9.12 9.25
N ASP A 24 25.69 -8.06 8.50
CA ASP A 24 26.62 -6.95 8.21
C ASP A 24 26.85 -6.00 9.39
N MET A 25 25.85 -5.83 10.26
CA MET A 25 25.91 -4.90 11.39
C MET A 25 26.26 -5.59 12.71
N THR A 26 26.30 -6.92 12.74
CA THR A 26 26.57 -7.73 13.92
C THR A 26 27.79 -7.26 14.70
N PRO A 27 29.00 -7.12 14.13
CA PRO A 27 30.18 -6.72 14.89
C PRO A 27 30.04 -5.34 15.55
N LYS A 28 29.42 -4.38 14.86
CA LYS A 28 29.14 -3.03 15.39
C LYS A 28 28.10 -3.07 16.50
N LEU A 29 27.01 -3.81 16.29
CA LEU A 29 25.94 -3.98 17.27
C LEU A 29 26.44 -4.66 18.53
N THR A 30 27.16 -5.78 18.40
CA THR A 30 27.76 -6.46 19.55
C THR A 30 28.72 -5.56 20.31
N GLY A 31 29.53 -4.75 19.62
CA GLY A 31 30.42 -3.80 20.26
C GLY A 31 29.67 -2.77 21.11
N MET A 32 28.64 -2.13 20.55
CA MET A 32 27.83 -1.14 21.27
C MET A 32 27.03 -1.74 22.42
N LEU A 33 26.57 -2.97 22.27
CA LEU A 33 25.82 -3.68 23.32
C LEU A 33 26.76 -4.12 24.45
N LEU A 34 28.02 -4.45 24.15
CA LEU A 34 29.05 -4.79 25.14
C LEU A 34 29.57 -3.57 25.92
N GLU A 35 29.31 -2.34 25.47
CA GLU A 35 29.53 -1.13 26.29
C GLU A 35 28.55 -1.04 27.47
N LEU A 36 27.47 -1.83 27.47
CA LEU A 36 26.55 -1.93 28.60
C LEU A 36 27.13 -2.85 29.70
N PRO A 37 26.77 -2.62 30.97
CA PRO A 37 27.23 -3.48 32.06
C PRO A 37 26.80 -4.94 31.84
N ALA A 38 27.69 -5.89 32.14
CA ALA A 38 27.50 -7.31 31.88
C ALA A 38 26.17 -7.88 32.42
N SER A 39 25.67 -7.37 33.55
CA SER A 39 24.36 -7.75 34.10
C SER A 39 23.19 -7.44 33.16
N VAL A 40 23.25 -6.31 32.45
CA VAL A 40 22.23 -5.88 31.50
C VAL A 40 22.32 -6.72 30.23
N VAL A 41 23.53 -6.95 29.71
CA VAL A 41 23.73 -7.81 28.52
C VAL A 41 23.27 -9.25 28.79
N ASN A 42 23.54 -9.77 29.99
CA ASN A 42 23.08 -11.10 30.39
C ASN A 42 21.55 -11.17 30.51
N GLN A 43 20.92 -10.11 31.01
CA GLN A 43 19.47 -10.00 31.04
C GLN A 43 18.87 -9.97 29.62
N MET A 44 19.53 -9.30 28.67
CA MET A 44 19.11 -9.26 27.27
C MET A 44 19.28 -10.61 26.58
N LEU A 45 20.33 -11.38 26.89
CA LEU A 45 20.46 -12.75 26.38
C LEU A 45 19.35 -13.70 26.89
N GLN A 46 18.70 -13.36 28.00
CA GLN A 46 17.56 -14.11 28.55
C GLN A 46 16.20 -13.59 28.07
N ASP A 47 16.13 -12.34 27.60
CA ASP A 47 14.92 -11.65 27.19
C ASP A 47 15.06 -11.12 25.75
N GLU A 48 14.47 -11.85 24.81
CA GLU A 48 14.56 -11.54 23.38
C GLU A 48 13.92 -10.18 23.04
N ASP A 49 12.85 -9.78 23.73
CA ASP A 49 12.21 -8.47 23.53
C ASP A 49 13.12 -7.32 23.97
N LEU A 50 13.79 -7.49 25.12
CA LEU A 50 14.76 -6.51 25.61
C LEU A 50 15.99 -6.42 24.68
N LEU A 51 16.46 -7.57 24.18
CA LEU A 51 17.54 -7.63 23.21
C LEU A 51 17.18 -6.91 21.91
N ASN A 52 16.01 -7.19 21.33
CA ASN A 52 15.55 -6.53 20.12
C ASN A 52 15.47 -5.01 20.33
N LYS A 53 14.89 -4.53 21.44
CA LYS A 53 14.83 -3.09 21.75
C LYS A 53 16.20 -2.44 21.85
N ALA A 54 17.17 -3.13 22.43
CA ALA A 54 18.53 -2.62 22.53
C ALA A 54 19.24 -2.63 21.18
N ILE A 55 19.00 -3.63 20.34
CA ILE A 55 19.48 -3.67 18.96
C ILE A 55 18.86 -2.53 18.16
N GLU A 56 17.55 -2.30 18.24
CA GLU A 56 16.88 -1.17 17.59
C GLU A 56 17.47 0.18 18.04
N ARG A 57 17.76 0.31 19.33
CA ARG A 57 18.41 1.50 19.89
C ARG A 57 19.84 1.67 19.38
N ALA A 58 20.61 0.59 19.32
CA ALA A 58 21.97 0.59 18.80
C ALA A 58 21.98 0.88 17.29
N LEU A 59 21.05 0.31 16.52
CA LEU A 59 20.83 0.62 15.11
C LEU A 59 20.52 2.09 14.90
N GLY A 60 19.58 2.67 15.66
CA GLY A 60 19.27 4.10 15.58
C GLY A 60 20.47 5.00 15.93
N ALA A 61 21.33 4.56 16.84
CA ALA A 61 22.57 5.27 17.17
C ALA A 61 23.65 5.11 16.08
N LEU A 62 23.73 3.93 15.43
CA LEU A 62 24.62 3.69 14.29
C LEU A 62 24.17 4.47 13.06
N THR A 63 22.89 4.52 12.71
CA THR A 63 22.42 5.36 11.59
C THR A 63 22.64 6.84 11.85
N SER A 64 22.72 7.25 13.12
CA SER A 64 23.06 8.63 13.51
C SER A 64 24.58 8.89 13.50
N SER A 65 25.40 7.84 13.56
CA SER A 65 26.87 7.92 13.68
C SER A 65 27.61 7.46 12.40
N ASP A 66 26.93 6.76 11.50
CA ASP A 66 27.44 6.17 10.26
C ASP A 66 27.02 7.04 9.07
N ASN A 67 27.43 8.31 9.10
CA ASN A 67 27.64 9.11 7.89
C ASN A 67 29.14 9.39 7.68
N SER A 68 29.97 8.40 8.00
CA SER A 68 31.36 8.31 7.55
C SER A 68 31.56 6.85 7.20
N GLU A 69 31.73 6.45 5.94
CA GLU A 69 32.67 7.02 4.98
C GLU A 69 32.11 6.95 3.54
N GLY A 70 32.13 8.09 2.82
CA GLY A 70 31.78 8.11 1.41
C GLY A 70 31.53 9.46 0.72
N VAL A 71 32.39 10.49 0.91
CA VAL A 71 32.58 11.65 -0.01
C VAL A 71 31.32 12.55 -0.18
N SER A 72 31.23 13.80 0.27
CA SER A 72 32.18 14.92 0.25
C SER A 72 31.74 16.04 1.20
N GLN A 73 32.74 16.82 1.63
CA GLN A 73 32.68 18.14 2.26
C GLN A 73 31.48 19.00 1.84
N THR A 74 30.76 19.56 2.81
CA THR A 74 30.97 20.95 3.25
C THR A 74 30.28 21.19 4.59
N ASP A 75 31.05 21.72 5.54
CA ASP A 75 30.59 22.43 6.72
C ASP A 75 29.56 23.49 6.34
N ASP A 76 28.29 23.30 6.72
CA ASP A 76 27.42 24.42 7.05
C ASP A 76 26.20 23.90 7.82
N ALA A 77 25.69 24.74 8.72
CA ALA A 77 24.52 24.43 9.50
C ALA A 77 23.31 24.33 8.57
N VAL A 78 22.96 23.12 8.12
CA VAL A 78 21.81 22.91 7.26
C VAL A 78 20.89 21.93 7.94
N SER A 79 19.75 22.47 8.38
CA SER A 79 18.49 21.77 8.53
C SER A 79 18.50 20.46 7.76
N VAL A 80 18.23 19.32 8.40
CA VAL A 80 17.84 18.12 7.66
C VAL A 80 16.57 18.52 6.89
N SER A 81 16.77 18.98 5.67
CA SER A 81 15.72 19.48 4.80
C SER A 81 14.84 18.28 4.49
N SER A 82 13.54 18.43 4.69
CA SER A 82 12.55 17.39 4.40
C SER A 82 12.69 16.76 3.00
N ASP A 83 13.38 17.44 2.08
CA ASP A 83 13.73 16.96 0.75
C ASP A 83 14.51 15.62 0.73
N SER A 84 15.56 15.47 1.54
CA SER A 84 16.42 14.26 1.44
C SER A 84 15.73 13.01 2.02
N LEU A 85 14.92 13.18 3.07
CA LEU A 85 14.09 12.11 3.62
C LEU A 85 13.00 11.67 2.62
N GLY A 86 12.47 12.62 1.85
CA GLY A 86 11.47 12.36 0.82
C GLY A 86 12.02 11.54 -0.34
N GLU A 87 13.24 11.82 -0.79
CA GLU A 87 13.90 11.05 -1.86
C GLU A 87 14.15 9.59 -1.43
N GLN A 88 14.70 9.38 -0.23
CA GLN A 88 14.94 8.03 0.27
C GLN A 88 13.65 7.22 0.47
N LEU A 89 12.60 7.89 0.94
CA LEU A 89 11.28 7.28 1.10
C LEU A 89 10.64 6.96 -0.27
N TYR A 90 10.83 7.84 -1.26
CA TYR A 90 10.37 7.62 -2.63
C TYR A 90 10.96 6.35 -3.24
N ASP A 91 12.29 6.18 -3.21
CA ASP A 91 12.95 5.01 -3.79
C ASP A 91 12.48 3.69 -3.16
N LEU A 92 12.27 3.70 -1.83
CA LEU A 92 11.77 2.53 -1.12
C LEU A 92 10.32 2.20 -1.49
N ILE A 93 9.45 3.20 -1.61
CA ILE A 93 8.05 3.00 -2.01
C ILE A 93 7.96 2.59 -3.49
N ASP A 94 8.86 3.10 -4.34
CA ASP A 94 8.91 2.79 -5.77
C ASP A 94 9.15 1.31 -6.02
N LEU A 95 9.97 0.69 -5.15
CA LEU A 95 10.25 -0.74 -5.17
C LEU A 95 8.98 -1.60 -5.00
N PHE A 96 7.96 -1.10 -4.30
CA PHE A 96 6.67 -1.77 -4.14
C PHE A 96 5.77 -1.69 -5.39
N ASN A 97 6.20 -1.01 -6.45
CA ASN A 97 5.51 -0.92 -7.75
C ASN A 97 4.01 -0.56 -7.61
N THR A 98 3.72 0.36 -6.71
CA THR A 98 2.33 0.74 -6.38
C THR A 98 1.66 1.62 -7.45
N GLY A 99 2.44 2.20 -8.38
CA GLY A 99 1.97 3.19 -9.36
C GLY A 99 1.59 4.54 -8.76
N HIS A 100 1.59 4.67 -7.43
CA HIS A 100 1.22 5.87 -6.68
C HIS A 100 2.33 6.34 -5.74
N THR A 101 3.58 5.94 -6.01
CA THR A 101 4.78 6.23 -5.22
C THR A 101 4.79 7.66 -4.73
N GLN A 102 4.72 8.64 -5.64
CA GLN A 102 4.79 10.06 -5.31
C GLN A 102 3.70 10.54 -4.35
N LYS A 103 2.46 10.04 -4.51
CA LYS A 103 1.31 10.39 -3.65
C LYS A 103 1.45 9.76 -2.27
N ILE A 104 1.87 8.50 -2.23
CA ILE A 104 2.11 7.77 -0.98
C ILE A 104 3.27 8.42 -0.23
N THR A 105 4.40 8.70 -0.90
CA THR A 105 5.54 9.43 -0.31
C THR A 105 5.09 10.77 0.26
N GLY A 106 4.26 11.53 -0.46
CA GLY A 106 3.71 12.80 0.05
C GLY A 106 2.86 12.63 1.30
N MET A 107 1.93 11.66 1.31
CA MET A 107 1.10 11.36 2.48
C MET A 107 1.92 10.91 3.70
N LEU A 108 2.97 10.11 3.47
CA LEU A 108 3.86 9.68 4.55
C LEU A 108 4.71 10.86 5.04
N LEU A 109 5.25 11.69 4.14
CA LEU A 109 6.01 12.90 4.49
C LEU A 109 5.20 13.91 5.31
N GLU A 110 3.88 13.91 5.16
CA GLU A 110 2.97 14.72 5.95
C GLU A 110 2.79 14.19 7.38
N GLN A 111 3.22 12.95 7.65
CA GLN A 111 3.33 12.38 9.00
C GLN A 111 4.63 12.84 9.69
N LYS A 112 4.67 12.76 11.02
CA LYS A 112 5.82 13.22 11.83
C LYS A 112 7.13 12.54 11.39
N ASN A 113 8.18 13.34 11.22
CA ASN A 113 9.53 12.88 10.84
C ASN A 113 10.08 11.72 11.69
N GLU A 114 9.76 11.67 12.99
CA GLU A 114 10.18 10.57 13.88
C GLU A 114 9.57 9.21 13.48
N ALA A 115 8.32 9.21 13.02
CA ALA A 115 7.64 7.99 12.56
C ALA A 115 8.19 7.54 11.21
N LEU A 116 8.62 8.47 10.35
CA LEU A 116 9.23 8.16 9.05
C LEU A 116 10.56 7.45 9.19
N ILE A 117 11.41 7.90 10.12
CA ILE A 117 12.68 7.24 10.41
C ILE A 117 12.41 5.81 10.91
N GLN A 118 11.43 5.63 11.80
CA GLN A 118 11.07 4.30 12.30
C GLN A 118 10.47 3.38 11.22
N LEU A 119 9.76 3.95 10.24
CA LEU A 119 9.29 3.25 9.04
C LEU A 119 10.44 2.83 8.13
N LEU A 120 11.40 3.71 7.88
CA LEU A 120 12.58 3.42 7.05
C LEU A 120 13.44 2.30 7.67
N LEU A 121 13.46 2.20 8.99
CA LEU A 121 14.14 1.14 9.73
C LEU A 121 13.38 -0.19 9.73
N ASN A 122 12.05 -0.17 9.56
CA ASN A 122 11.20 -1.36 9.64
C ASN A 122 10.42 -1.58 8.34
N HIS A 123 10.97 -2.44 7.48
CA HIS A 123 10.37 -2.76 6.17
C HIS A 123 8.92 -3.28 6.25
N THR A 124 8.58 -4.03 7.30
CA THR A 124 7.21 -4.52 7.54
C THR A 124 6.23 -3.41 7.88
N LEU A 125 6.64 -2.46 8.73
CA LEU A 125 5.84 -1.26 9.04
C LEU A 125 5.70 -0.34 7.83
N LEU A 126 6.76 -0.21 7.04
CA LEU A 126 6.71 0.53 5.79
C LEU A 126 5.71 -0.09 4.81
N GLU A 127 5.74 -1.42 4.61
CA GLU A 127 4.77 -2.10 3.75
C GLU A 127 3.33 -1.92 4.24
N GLU A 128 3.07 -2.04 5.54
CA GLU A 128 1.74 -1.84 6.13
C GLU A 128 1.26 -0.39 5.92
N GLN A 129 2.14 0.58 6.07
CA GLN A 129 1.84 1.99 5.87
C GLN A 129 1.65 2.34 4.39
N VAL A 130 2.43 1.74 3.49
CA VAL A 130 2.22 1.85 2.04
C VAL A 130 0.87 1.24 1.66
N LYS A 131 0.51 0.07 2.19
CA LYS A 131 -0.82 -0.54 1.98
C LYS A 131 -1.94 0.33 2.54
N THR A 132 -1.75 0.92 3.71
CA THR A 132 -2.73 1.81 4.36
C THR A 132 -2.93 3.09 3.56
N ALA A 133 -1.84 3.71 3.11
CA ALA A 133 -1.88 4.88 2.24
C ALA A 133 -2.50 4.54 0.89
N LEU A 134 -2.18 3.38 0.31
CA LEU A 134 -2.75 2.92 -0.96
C LEU A 134 -4.24 2.62 -0.83
N LYS A 135 -4.67 1.98 0.26
CA LYS A 135 -6.08 1.78 0.60
C LYS A 135 -6.79 3.12 0.76
N THR A 136 -6.17 4.06 1.48
CA THR A 136 -6.69 5.42 1.67
C THR A 136 -6.79 6.19 0.37
N LEU A 137 -5.84 6.02 -0.57
CA LEU A 137 -5.88 6.61 -1.91
C LEU A 137 -6.99 5.98 -2.77
N ASN A 138 -7.22 4.68 -2.62
CA ASN A 138 -8.30 3.97 -3.29
C ASN A 138 -9.67 4.36 -2.70
N GLU A 139 -9.74 4.54 -1.38
CA GLU A 139 -10.93 5.05 -0.66
C GLU A 139 -11.15 6.55 -0.93
N GLN A 140 -10.11 7.37 -1.11
CA GLN A 140 -10.23 8.77 -1.57
C GLN A 140 -10.58 8.88 -3.06
N GLY A 141 -10.49 7.79 -3.82
CA GLY A 141 -11.15 7.64 -5.11
C GLY A 141 -12.66 7.33 -5.00
N ASP A 142 -13.17 7.02 -3.80
CA ASP A 142 -14.52 6.48 -3.57
C ASP A 142 -15.31 7.15 -2.42
N VAL A 143 -14.71 8.07 -1.65
CA VAL A 143 -15.38 8.75 -0.52
C VAL A 143 -15.29 10.28 -0.61
N ALA A 144 -15.91 10.83 -1.65
CA ALA A 144 -16.67 12.07 -1.51
C ALA A 144 -18.11 11.71 -1.09
N THR A 145 -18.30 11.16 0.12
CA THR A 145 -19.64 11.15 0.70
C THR A 145 -19.91 12.47 1.39
N ASP A 146 -20.77 13.23 0.72
CA ASP A 146 -21.82 14.07 1.30
C ASP A 146 -21.41 15.51 1.68
N VAL A 147 -21.58 16.43 0.71
CA VAL A 147 -22.69 17.41 0.70
C VAL A 147 -22.63 18.22 -0.62
N SER A 148 -23.70 18.11 -1.39
CA SER A 148 -24.27 19.05 -2.38
C SER A 148 -23.43 19.64 -3.53
N ASP A 149 -23.90 19.26 -4.73
CA ASP A 149 -24.26 20.11 -5.89
C ASP A 149 -23.15 20.52 -6.89
N SER A 150 -23.45 20.26 -8.17
CA SER A 150 -22.71 20.54 -9.43
C SER A 150 -21.41 19.73 -9.66
N SER A 151 -21.25 18.87 -10.69
CA SER A 151 -21.72 18.91 -12.10
C SER A 151 -21.67 17.47 -12.63
N ASP A 152 -22.75 16.81 -13.06
CA ASP A 152 -23.42 16.95 -14.35
C ASP A 152 -22.42 17.14 -15.50
N THR A 153 -21.89 16.04 -16.05
CA THR A 153 -21.93 15.71 -17.50
C THR A 153 -21.05 14.52 -17.94
N GLU A 154 -20.12 14.01 -17.11
CA GLU A 154 -19.13 13.02 -17.62
C GLU A 154 -19.40 11.55 -17.24
N ASP A 155 -20.26 11.27 -16.26
CA ASP A 155 -20.49 9.88 -15.79
C ASP A 155 -21.52 9.08 -16.61
N VAL A 156 -22.42 9.74 -17.34
CA VAL A 156 -23.50 9.04 -18.06
C VAL A 156 -23.01 8.45 -19.38
N GLU A 157 -22.09 9.12 -20.09
CA GLU A 157 -21.52 8.61 -21.34
C GLU A 157 -20.66 7.35 -21.10
N ASN A 158 -19.93 7.30 -19.97
CA ASN A 158 -19.10 6.14 -19.61
C ASN A 158 -19.92 4.93 -19.18
N ILE A 159 -21.08 5.11 -18.54
CA ILE A 159 -21.93 4.00 -18.11
C ILE A 159 -22.46 3.21 -19.30
N GLY A 160 -22.86 3.88 -20.39
CA GLY A 160 -23.33 3.22 -21.60
C GLY A 160 -22.26 2.38 -22.29
N GLU A 161 -21.05 2.92 -22.44
CA GLU A 161 -19.92 2.21 -23.06
C GLU A 161 -19.44 1.02 -22.21
N THR A 162 -19.36 1.24 -20.89
CA THR A 162 -19.00 0.20 -19.92
C THR A 162 -20.02 -0.92 -19.91
N LEU A 163 -21.30 -0.58 -19.87
CA LEU A 163 -22.41 -1.54 -19.93
C LEU A 163 -22.40 -2.32 -21.24
N PHE A 164 -22.22 -1.64 -22.38
CA PHE A 164 -22.14 -2.31 -23.68
C PHE A 164 -21.02 -3.34 -23.73
N SER A 165 -19.83 -2.99 -23.23
CA SER A 165 -18.66 -3.87 -23.20
C SER A 165 -18.90 -5.11 -22.34
N PHE A 166 -19.59 -4.96 -21.21
CA PHE A 166 -19.93 -6.10 -20.35
C PHE A 166 -21.04 -6.97 -20.93
N VAL A 167 -22.09 -6.36 -21.49
CA VAL A 167 -23.17 -7.09 -22.15
C VAL A 167 -22.63 -7.82 -23.38
N GLN A 168 -21.72 -7.23 -24.16
CA GLN A 168 -21.10 -7.86 -25.32
C GLN A 168 -20.32 -9.14 -24.96
N GLN A 169 -19.70 -9.19 -23.78
CA GLN A 169 -19.05 -10.40 -23.26
C GLN A 169 -20.04 -11.50 -22.88
N LEU A 170 -21.26 -11.13 -22.46
CA LEU A 170 -22.30 -12.08 -22.05
C LEU A 170 -23.15 -12.54 -23.24
N ASP A 171 -23.52 -11.62 -24.13
CA ASP A 171 -24.33 -11.87 -25.31
C ASP A 171 -23.95 -10.90 -26.43
N SER A 172 -23.03 -11.35 -27.30
CA SER A 172 -22.56 -10.54 -28.42
C SER A 172 -23.60 -10.40 -29.53
N ALA A 173 -24.59 -11.30 -29.60
CA ALA A 173 -25.59 -11.31 -30.67
C ALA A 173 -26.66 -10.22 -30.48
N HIS A 174 -27.01 -9.92 -29.23
CA HIS A 174 -28.05 -8.95 -28.88
C HIS A 174 -27.53 -7.81 -28.00
N CYS A 175 -26.22 -7.60 -27.93
CA CYS A 175 -25.61 -6.62 -27.03
C CYS A 175 -26.14 -5.20 -27.21
N ALA A 176 -26.35 -4.74 -28.44
CA ALA A 176 -26.87 -3.40 -28.72
C ALA A 176 -28.29 -3.23 -28.18
N ASP A 177 -29.18 -4.19 -28.46
CA ASP A 177 -30.57 -4.13 -28.02
C ASP A 177 -30.71 -4.30 -26.50
N ILE A 178 -29.94 -5.23 -25.91
CA ILE A 178 -29.92 -5.45 -24.46
C ILE A 178 -29.39 -4.21 -23.73
N THR A 179 -28.29 -3.62 -24.22
CA THR A 179 -27.72 -2.40 -23.63
C THR A 179 -28.71 -1.26 -23.76
N GLY A 180 -29.39 -1.11 -24.89
CA GLY A 180 -30.46 -0.14 -25.09
C GLY A 180 -31.58 -0.30 -24.05
N MET A 181 -32.08 -1.52 -23.86
CA MET A 181 -33.13 -1.81 -22.87
C MET A 181 -32.69 -1.56 -21.42
N LEU A 182 -31.42 -1.82 -21.11
CA LEU A 182 -30.87 -1.54 -19.77
C LEU A 182 -30.66 -0.03 -19.56
N LEU A 183 -30.26 0.70 -20.60
CA LEU A 183 -30.12 2.16 -20.58
C LEU A 183 -31.45 2.91 -20.42
N GLU A 184 -32.59 2.23 -20.60
CA GLU A 184 -33.91 2.78 -20.24
C GLU A 184 -34.15 2.83 -18.72
N MET A 185 -33.28 2.18 -17.91
CA MET A 185 -33.31 2.27 -16.45
C MET A 185 -32.61 3.54 -15.95
N ASP A 186 -32.87 3.92 -14.70
CA ASP A 186 -32.18 5.03 -14.07
C ASP A 186 -30.68 4.73 -13.85
N SER A 187 -29.86 5.78 -13.92
CA SER A 187 -28.40 5.67 -13.81
C SER A 187 -27.94 5.04 -12.50
N ALA A 188 -28.66 5.24 -11.39
CA ALA A 188 -28.33 4.66 -10.09
C ALA A 188 -28.54 3.14 -10.08
N SER A 189 -29.65 2.66 -10.65
CA SER A 189 -29.91 1.24 -10.86
C SER A 189 -28.86 0.61 -11.77
N LEU A 190 -28.45 1.29 -12.84
CA LEU A 190 -27.40 0.81 -13.75
C LEU A 190 -26.05 0.67 -13.06
N GLN A 191 -25.64 1.66 -12.28
CA GLN A 191 -24.41 1.57 -11.49
C GLN A 191 -24.46 0.40 -10.52
N GLN A 192 -25.58 0.21 -9.81
CA GLN A 192 -25.75 -0.91 -8.89
C GLN A 192 -25.64 -2.28 -9.60
N ILE A 193 -26.20 -2.39 -10.81
CA ILE A 193 -26.10 -3.58 -11.65
C ILE A 193 -24.65 -3.81 -12.10
N LEU A 194 -23.92 -2.76 -12.48
CA LEU A 194 -22.52 -2.82 -12.89
C LEU A 194 -21.58 -3.15 -11.73
N SER A 195 -21.91 -2.75 -10.50
CA SER A 195 -21.14 -3.10 -9.30
C SER A 195 -21.22 -4.59 -8.95
N ASN A 196 -22.16 -5.35 -9.51
CA ASN A 196 -22.30 -6.77 -9.21
C ASN A 196 -22.58 -7.60 -10.48
N ARG A 197 -21.58 -8.41 -10.86
CA ARG A 197 -21.66 -9.26 -12.06
C ARG A 197 -22.87 -10.19 -12.09
N ALA A 198 -23.29 -10.74 -10.95
CA ALA A 198 -24.46 -11.61 -10.89
C ALA A 198 -25.76 -10.83 -11.16
N MET A 199 -25.86 -9.57 -10.71
CA MET A 199 -27.01 -8.72 -11.01
C MET A 199 -27.05 -8.31 -12.48
N LEU A 200 -25.89 -8.03 -13.07
CA LEU A 200 -25.75 -7.78 -14.50
C LEU A 200 -26.20 -8.98 -15.34
N GLU A 201 -25.76 -10.19 -14.99
CA GLU A 201 -26.19 -11.40 -15.71
C GLU A 201 -27.71 -11.59 -15.65
N VAL A 202 -28.32 -11.39 -14.48
CA VAL A 202 -29.78 -11.46 -14.32
C VAL A 202 -30.49 -10.40 -15.16
N ALA A 203 -29.97 -9.16 -15.17
CA ALA A 203 -30.54 -8.07 -15.95
C ALA A 203 -30.45 -8.34 -17.47
N VAL A 204 -29.31 -8.86 -17.94
CA VAL A 204 -29.09 -9.28 -19.33
C VAL A 204 -30.02 -10.42 -19.73
N GLN A 205 -30.19 -11.45 -18.88
CA GLN A 205 -31.13 -12.54 -19.16
C GLN A 205 -32.59 -12.07 -19.20
N LYS A 206 -32.95 -11.12 -18.34
CA LYS A 206 -34.29 -10.52 -18.34
C LYS A 206 -34.55 -9.70 -19.61
N ALA A 207 -33.60 -8.87 -20.02
CA ALA A 207 -33.66 -8.10 -21.27
C ALA A 207 -33.70 -9.02 -22.50
N LYS A 208 -32.87 -10.08 -22.53
CA LYS A 208 -32.89 -11.10 -23.57
C LYS A 208 -34.24 -11.82 -23.67
N SER A 209 -34.84 -12.15 -22.52
CA SER A 209 -36.19 -12.74 -22.48
C SER A 209 -37.24 -11.78 -23.06
N ALA A 210 -37.13 -10.48 -22.76
CA ALA A 210 -38.00 -9.46 -23.36
C ALA A 210 -37.79 -9.34 -24.88
N LEU A 211 -36.55 -9.40 -25.37
CA LEU A 211 -36.23 -9.38 -26.80
C LEU A 211 -36.82 -10.57 -27.57
N THR A 212 -36.78 -11.77 -27.00
CA THR A 212 -37.41 -12.92 -27.65
C THR A 212 -38.92 -12.74 -27.82
N HIS A 213 -39.57 -11.92 -26.99
CA HIS A 213 -41.00 -11.62 -27.09
C HIS A 213 -41.32 -10.52 -28.11
N THR A 214 -40.40 -9.57 -28.31
CA THR A 214 -40.57 -8.48 -29.30
C THR A 214 -40.26 -8.94 -30.72
N HIS A 215 -39.25 -9.79 -30.92
CA HIS A 215 -38.89 -10.35 -32.23
C HIS A 215 -39.91 -11.36 -32.78
N THR A 216 -40.80 -11.91 -31.93
CA THR A 216 -41.89 -12.77 -32.40
C THR A 216 -43.12 -11.99 -32.89
N SER A 217 -43.21 -10.67 -32.66
CA SER A 217 -44.38 -9.86 -33.03
C SER A 217 -44.26 -9.10 -34.36
N THR A 218 -43.11 -9.13 -35.06
CA THR A 218 -42.93 -8.44 -36.35
C THR A 218 -42.92 -9.35 -37.58
N ARG A 219 -43.37 -10.61 -37.45
CA ARG A 219 -43.44 -11.56 -38.58
C ARG A 219 -44.84 -12.02 -38.98
N SER A 220 -45.87 -11.28 -38.60
CA SER A 220 -47.22 -11.51 -39.14
C SER A 220 -47.88 -10.19 -39.51
N TYR A 221 -47.67 -9.71 -40.74
CA TYR A 221 -48.77 -9.23 -41.58
C TYR A 221 -48.40 -9.45 -43.06
N THR A 222 -49.29 -10.16 -43.72
CA THR A 222 -49.19 -10.91 -44.97
C THR A 222 -49.30 -10.05 -46.25
N PRO A 223 -48.86 -10.59 -47.40
CA PRO A 223 -49.06 -9.99 -48.71
C PRO A 223 -50.51 -10.15 -49.17
N CYS A 224 -51.06 -9.11 -49.80
CA CYS A 224 -52.16 -9.13 -50.77
C CYS A 224 -52.01 -7.89 -51.67
#